data_AF-A0A5K7YRG1-F1
#
_entry.id   AF-A0A5K7YRG1-F1
#
_cell.length_a   1.000
_cell.length_b   1.000
_cell.length_c   1.000
_cell.angle_alpha   90.00
_cell.angle_beta   90.00
_cell.angle_gamma   90.00
#
_symmetry.space_group_name_H-M   'P 1'
#
loop_
_entity.id
_entity.type
_entity.pdbx_description
1 polymer ?
#
loop_
_entity_poly.entity_id
_entity_poly.type
_entity_poly.pdbx_seq_one_letter_code
_entity_poly.pdbx_strand_id
1 'polypeptide(L)' 'MGHAGTVVSRDDLSQVLYNTEYNGIDRSIDVYISRIRQKLGDDPCDPVYLKTVRGAGYLFTGPDSA' A
#
# COMPACT_ATOMS: atom_id res chain seq x y z
N MET A 1 7.03 17.88 -2.34
CA MET A 1 7.91 16.77 -2.76
C MET A 1 7.24 15.49 -2.33
N GLY A 2 6.60 14.81 -3.28
CA GLY A 2 5.76 13.64 -3.03
C GLY A 2 6.58 12.42 -2.64
N HIS A 3 6.05 11.60 -1.74
CA HIS A 3 6.62 10.33 -1.31
C HIS A 3 6.48 9.23 -2.37
N ALA A 4 6.60 9.57 -3.66
CA ALA A 4 6.65 8.57 -4.71
C ALA A 4 7.98 7.83 -4.58
N GLY A 5 7.94 6.54 -4.24
CA GLY A 5 9.12 5.72 -3.97
C GLY A 5 9.38 5.34 -2.50
N THR A 6 8.55 5.76 -1.54
CA THR A 6 8.73 5.35 -0.14
C THR A 6 7.91 4.09 0.18
N VAL A 7 8.55 3.08 0.75
CA VAL A 7 7.87 1.88 1.24
C VAL A 7 7.12 2.25 2.53
N VAL A 8 5.81 2.06 2.54
CA VAL A 8 4.96 2.29 3.71
C VAL A 8 4.68 0.95 4.37
N SER A 9 5.07 0.80 5.63
CA SER A 9 4.84 -0.41 6.40
C SER A 9 3.38 -0.56 6.83
N ARG A 10 2.99 -1.80 7.14
CA ARG A 10 1.62 -2.10 7.62
C ARG A 10 1.29 -1.36 8.91
N ASP A 11 2.28 -1.19 9.78
CA ASP A 11 2.16 -0.43 11.03
C ASP A 11 1.89 1.05 10.77
N ASP A 12 2.64 1.66 9.86
CA ASP A 12 2.42 3.06 9.48
C ASP A 12 1.03 3.26 8.87
N LEU A 13 0.59 2.33 8.01
CA LEU A 13 -0.76 2.34 7.46
C LEU A 13 -1.84 2.14 8.55
N SER A 14 -1.62 1.26 9.54
CA SER A 14 -2.60 1.06 10.61
C SER A 14 -2.67 2.26 11.55
N GLN A 15 -1.53 2.90 11.82
CA GLN A 15 -1.46 4.14 12.58
C GLN A 15 -2.20 5.26 11.83
N VAL A 16 -1.99 5.44 10.53
CA VAL A 16 -2.67 6.50 9.78
C VAL A 16 -4.17 6.23 9.60
N LEU A 17 -4.57 4.97 9.40
CA LEU A 17 -5.99 4.63 9.13
C LEU A 17 -6.83 4.47 10.40
N TYR A 18 -6.25 3.90 11.44
CA TYR A 18 -6.96 3.49 12.65
C TYR A 18 -6.40 4.11 13.93
N ASN A 19 -5.31 4.88 13.83
CA ASN A 19 -4.60 5.47 14.97
C ASN A 19 -4.22 4.41 16.01
N THR A 20 -3.87 3.20 15.53
CA THR A 20 -3.58 2.01 16.32
C THR A 20 -2.42 1.21 15.74
N GLU A 21 -1.73 0.48 16.60
CA GLU A 21 -0.60 -0.38 16.23
C GLU A 21 -1.07 -1.59 15.44
N TYR A 22 -0.26 -2.02 14.47
CA TYR A 22 -0.60 -3.16 13.65
C TYR A 22 -0.48 -4.45 14.47
N ASN A 23 -1.62 -5.03 14.83
CA ASN A 23 -1.68 -6.23 15.66
C ASN A 23 -1.27 -7.53 14.93
N GLY A 24 -0.83 -7.47 13.66
CA GLY A 24 -0.40 -8.64 12.88
C GLY A 24 -1.53 -9.53 12.34
N ILE A 25 -2.76 -9.33 12.80
CA ILE A 25 -3.94 -10.14 12.45
C ILE A 25 -4.85 -9.36 11.50
N ASP A 26 -4.83 -8.03 11.58
CA ASP A 26 -5.64 -7.16 10.75
C ASP A 26 -5.24 -7.31 9.27
N ARG A 27 -6.15 -7.91 8.49
CA ARG A 27 -6.06 -7.95 7.02
C ARG A 27 -6.86 -6.83 6.37
N SER A 28 -7.37 -5.88 7.17
CA SER A 28 -8.16 -4.77 6.65
C SER A 28 -7.30 -3.97 5.68
N ILE A 29 -6.03 -3.73 6.01
CA ILE A 29 -5.02 -3.13 5.11
C ILE A 29 -5.02 -3.78 3.73
N ASP A 30 -4.85 -5.11 3.63
CA ASP A 30 -4.85 -5.84 2.36
C ASP A 30 -6.16 -5.65 1.58
N VAL A 31 -7.31 -5.59 2.27
CA VAL A 31 -8.62 -5.31 1.65
C VAL A 31 -8.67 -3.90 1.07
N TYR A 32 -8.17 -2.88 1.80
CA TYR A 32 -8.10 -1.52 1.27
C TYR A 32 -7.16 -1.43 0.07
N ILE A 33 -5.98 -2.06 0.15
CA ILE A 33 -5.05 -2.12 -0.98
C ILE A 33 -5.71 -2.77 -2.19
N SER A 34 -6.44 -3.88 -2.01
CA SER A 34 -7.17 -4.53 -3.11
C SER A 34 -8.25 -3.63 -3.71
N ARG A 35 -8.99 -2.87 -2.87
CA ARG A 35 -10.01 -1.91 -3.34
C ARG A 35 -9.39 -0.74 -4.09
N ILE A 36 -8.23 -0.24 -3.63
CA ILE A 36 -7.49 0.82 -4.29
C ILE A 36 -7.00 0.35 -5.66
N ARG A 37 -6.43 -0.86 -5.75
CA ARG A 37 -6.04 -1.46 -7.03
C ARG A 37 -7.20 -1.56 -8.01
N GLN A 38 -8.35 -2.06 -7.56
CA GLN A 38 -9.55 -2.11 -8.40
C GLN A 38 -10.01 -0.73 -8.88
N LYS A 39 -9.95 0.29 -8.02
CA LYS A 39 -10.31 1.67 -8.39
C LYS A 39 -9.32 2.31 -9.35
N LEU A 40 -8.03 1.98 -9.22
CA LEU A 40 -6.97 2.44 -10.11
C LEU A 40 -6.94 1.66 -11.42
N GLY A 41 -7.66 0.54 -11.51
CA GLY A 41 -7.52 -0.40 -12.64
C GLY A 41 -6.14 -1.07 -12.68
N ASP A 42 -5.48 -1.19 -11.52
CA ASP A 42 -4.15 -1.79 -11.39
C ASP A 42 -4.27 -3.31 -11.38
N ASP A 43 -3.59 -3.97 -12.33
CA ASP A 43 -3.59 -5.41 -12.45
C ASP A 43 -2.78 -6.05 -11.32
N PRO A 44 -3.33 -7.03 -10.57
CA PRO A 44 -2.58 -7.69 -9.50
C PRO A 44 -1.43 -8.55 -10.03
N CYS A 45 -1.48 -8.96 -11.31
CA CYS A 45 -0.40 -9.68 -11.99
C CYS A 45 0.75 -8.74 -12.42
N ASP A 46 0.43 -7.49 -12.75
CA ASP A 46 1.41 -6.46 -13.14
C ASP A 46 1.09 -5.14 -12.43
N PRO A 47 1.40 -5.02 -11.13
CA PRO A 47 1.07 -3.83 -10.36
C PRO A 47 1.96 -2.66 -10.79
N VAL A 48 1.38 -1.76 -11.57
CA VAL A 48 2.02 -0.54 -12.07
C VAL A 48 2.02 0.53 -10.98
N TYR A 49 0.93 0.65 -10.22
CA TYR A 49 0.75 1.70 -9.22
C TYR A 49 1.13 1.25 -7.80
N LEU A 50 0.80 0.02 -7.42
CA LEU A 50 0.87 -0.38 -6.01
C LEU A 50 1.58 -1.72 -5.84
N LYS A 51 2.89 -1.67 -5.56
CA LYS A 51 3.75 -2.84 -5.39
C LYS A 51 3.73 -3.35 -3.96
N THR A 52 3.64 -4.66 -3.81
CA THR A 52 3.75 -5.31 -2.49
C THR A 52 5.20 -5.71 -2.23
N VAL A 53 5.80 -5.17 -1.19
CA VAL A 53 7.15 -5.53 -0.73
C VAL A 53 7.02 -6.49 0.45
N ARG A 54 7.24 -7.79 0.21
CA ARG A 54 7.15 -8.82 1.26
C ARG A 54 8.09 -8.50 2.41
N GLY A 55 7.59 -8.55 3.64
CA GLY A 55 8.35 -8.25 4.85
C GLY A 55 8.53 -6.75 5.17
N ALA A 56 8.31 -5.85 4.21
CA ALA A 56 8.49 -4.41 4.44
C ALA A 56 7.16 -3.62 4.42
N GLY A 57 6.26 -3.89 3.47
CA GLY A 57 5.03 -3.12 3.33
C GLY A 57 4.53 -2.98 1.88
N TYR A 58 3.99 -1.81 1.56
CA TYR A 58 3.48 -1.46 0.23
C TYR A 58 4.22 -0.24 -0.30
N LEU A 59 4.51 -0.26 -1.60
CA LEU A 59 5.18 0.81 -2.31
C LEU A 59 4.20 1.39 -3.33
N PHE A 60 3.94 2.69 -3.22
CA PHE A 60 3.19 3.42 -4.23
C PHE A 60 4.16 3.97 -5.27
N THR A 61 4.04 3.47 -6.49
CA THR A 61 4.81 3.83 -7.68
C THR A 61 3.85 4.40 -8.72
N GLY A 62 3.18 5.50 -8.41
CA GLY A 62 2.34 6.19 -9.40
C GLY A 62 3.17 6.64 -10.62
N PRO A 63 2.55 6.86 -11.79
CA PRO A 63 3.21 7.27 -13.04
C PRO A 63 3.85 8.66 -13.00
N ASP A 64 3.91 9.32 -11.84
CA ASP A 64 4.57 10.60 -11.59
C ASP A 64 5.95 10.37 -10.92
N SER A 65 6.70 9.43 -11.47
CA SER A 65 8.11 9.18 -11.12
C SER A 65 8.89 8.91 -12.40
N ALA A 66 8.85 9.90 -13.30
CA ALA A 66 9.75 10.04 -14.44
C ALA A 66 10.27 11.48 -14.46
#